data_AF-Q1GBS1-F1
#
_entry.id   AF-Q1GBS1-F1
#
_cell.length_a   1.000
_cell.length_b   1.000
_cell.length_c   1.000
_cell.angle_alpha   90.00
_cell.angle_beta   90.00
_cell.angle_gamma   90.00
#
_symmetry.space_group_name_H-M   'P 1'
#
loop_
_entity.id
_entity.type
_entity.pdbx_description
1 polymer ?
#
loop_
_entity_poly.entity_id
_entity_poly.type
_entity_poly.pdbx_seq_one_letter_code
_entity_poly.pdbx_strand_id
1 'polypeptide(L)'
;MSIEFQKLIQKLQSDPITIGNFLADPEEFLKSTKLTNQEKKTLLARDVEALNDLGLTIDQAVGALSGAHSQRCSTNHPTRG
;
A
#
# COMPACT_ATOMS: atom_id res chain seq x y z
N MET A 1 6.00 5.24 -14.54
CA MET A 1 5.86 4.14 -13.56
C MET A 1 6.79 2.97 -13.87
N SER A 2 7.48 2.40 -12.87
CA SER A 2 8.25 1.16 -13.02
C SER A 2 7.37 -0.09 -12.94
N ILE A 3 7.77 -1.19 -13.60
CA ILE A 3 7.06 -2.49 -13.53
C ILE A 3 6.93 -2.99 -12.08
N GLU A 4 7.98 -2.81 -11.28
CA GLU A 4 7.99 -3.23 -9.87
C GLU A 4 7.03 -2.41 -9.01
N PHE A 5 6.82 -1.13 -9.35
CA PHE A 5 5.84 -0.28 -8.68
C PHE A 5 4.42 -0.73 -8.97
N GLN A 6 4.12 -1.03 -10.22
CA GLN A 6 2.81 -1.55 -10.60
C GLN A 6 2.48 -2.87 -9.89
N LYS A 7 3.44 -3.79 -9.83
CA LYS A 7 3.30 -5.04 -9.06
C LYS A 7 3.08 -4.78 -7.58
N LEU A 8 3.79 -3.82 -6.99
CA LEU A 8 3.61 -3.49 -5.58
C LEU A 8 2.21 -2.94 -5.32
N ILE A 9 1.71 -2.04 -6.15
CA ILE A 9 0.38 -1.45 -6.01
C ILE A 9 -0.70 -2.54 -6.10
N GLN A 10 -0.56 -3.49 -7.02
CA GLN A 10 -1.46 -4.65 -7.11
C GLN A 10 -1.44 -5.49 -5.82
N LYS A 11 -0.27 -5.71 -5.22
CA LYS A 11 -0.17 -6.40 -3.93
C LYS A 11 -0.78 -5.60 -2.79
N LEU A 12 -0.60 -4.28 -2.77
CA LEU A 12 -1.22 -3.40 -1.77
C LEU A 12 -2.75 -3.32 -1.89
N GLN A 13 -3.34 -3.82 -2.98
CA GLN A 13 -4.78 -3.89 -3.16
C GLN A 13 -5.35 -5.29 -2.91
N SER A 14 -4.56 -6.35 -3.14
CA SER A 14 -5.05 -7.73 -3.12
C SER A 14 -4.48 -8.58 -1.99
N ASP A 15 -3.33 -8.21 -1.40
CA ASP A 15 -2.63 -9.04 -0.42
C ASP A 15 -2.64 -8.39 0.98
N PRO A 16 -3.49 -8.87 1.91
CA PRO A 16 -3.64 -8.27 3.23
C PRO A 16 -2.37 -8.36 4.09
N ILE A 17 -1.50 -9.33 3.84
CA ILE A 17 -0.21 -9.45 4.53
C ILE A 17 0.73 -8.34 4.08
N THR A 18 0.85 -8.10 2.77
CA THR A 18 1.65 -7.01 2.21
C THR A 18 1.14 -5.65 2.70
N ILE A 19 -0.18 -5.47 2.75
CA ILE A 19 -0.79 -4.27 3.34
C ILE A 19 -0.36 -4.16 4.80
N GLY A 20 -0.54 -5.20 5.62
CA GLY A 20 -0.16 -5.19 7.03
C GLY A 20 1.32 -4.84 7.25
N ASN A 21 2.23 -5.42 6.47
CA ASN A 21 3.67 -5.15 6.55
C ASN A 21 4.00 -3.71 6.14
N PHE A 22 3.37 -3.20 5.07
CA PHE A 22 3.52 -1.82 4.64
C PHE A 22 2.99 -0.83 5.68
N LEU A 23 1.91 -1.16 6.39
CA LEU A 23 1.36 -0.30 7.44
C LEU A 23 2.14 -0.35 8.75
N ALA A 24 2.73 -1.51 9.06
CA ALA A 24 3.54 -1.69 10.26
C ALA A 24 4.82 -0.84 10.20
N ASP A 25 5.52 -0.88 9.06
CA ASP A 25 6.69 -0.04 8.83
C ASP A 25 6.88 0.22 7.32
N PRO A 26 6.28 1.30 6.76
CA PRO A 26 6.33 1.56 5.33
C PRO A 26 7.73 1.90 4.85
N GLU A 27 8.55 2.56 5.67
CA GLU A 27 9.92 2.90 5.31
C GLU A 27 10.80 1.65 5.19
N GLU A 28 10.78 0.77 6.19
CA GLU A 28 11.50 -0.50 6.18
C GLU A 28 11.00 -1.44 5.07
N PHE A 29 9.69 -1.52 4.89
CA PHE A 29 9.09 -2.31 3.81
C PHE A 29 9.59 -1.82 2.44
N LEU A 30 9.60 -0.50 2.21
CA LEU A 30 10.06 0.08 0.96
C LEU A 30 11.58 -0.04 0.76
N LYS A 31 12.40 -0.13 1.82
CA LYS A 31 13.84 -0.44 1.68
C LYS A 31 14.06 -1.77 0.97
N SER A 32 13.22 -2.77 1.24
CA SER A 32 13.30 -4.11 0.64
C SER A 32 12.79 -4.16 -0.81
N THR A 33 12.20 -3.08 -1.31
CA THR A 33 11.69 -2.99 -2.69
C THR A 33 12.71 -2.35 -3.63
N LYS A 34 12.68 -2.79 -4.90
CA LYS A 34 13.49 -2.23 -6.00
C LYS A 34 12.92 -0.93 -6.60
N LEU A 35 12.11 -0.21 -5.83
CA LEU A 35 11.51 1.05 -6.27
C LEU A 35 12.53 2.18 -6.34
N THR A 36 12.24 3.17 -7.19
CA THR A 36 13.02 4.40 -7.23
C THR A 36 12.75 5.25 -5.99
N ASN A 37 13.68 6.14 -5.64
CA ASN A 37 13.50 7.05 -4.50
C ASN A 37 12.26 7.95 -4.66
N GLN A 38 11.93 8.34 -5.90
CA GLN A 38 10.73 9.12 -6.19
C GLN A 38 9.46 8.32 -5.86
N GLU A 39 9.34 7.09 -6.38
CA GLU A 39 8.20 6.20 -6.11
C GLU A 39 8.03 5.91 -4.61
N LYS A 40 9.14 5.67 -3.89
CA LYS A 40 9.13 5.47 -2.44
C LYS A 40 8.62 6.70 -1.72
N LYS A 41 9.13 7.89 -2.06
CA LYS A 41 8.68 9.16 -1.47
C LYS A 41 7.19 9.39 -1.70
N THR A 42 6.72 9.14 -2.91
CA THR A 42 5.31 9.34 -3.26
C THR A 42 4.39 8.39 -2.50
N LEU A 43 4.79 7.12 -2.33
CA LEU A 43 4.06 6.17 -1.47
C LEU A 43 4.05 6.56 0.01
N LEU A 44 5.19 7.02 0.53
CA LEU A 44 5.32 7.47 1.92
C LEU A 44 4.51 8.73 2.20
N ALA A 45 4.49 9.67 1.26
CA ALA A 45 3.72 10.90 1.35
C ALA A 45 2.20 10.67 1.30
N ARG A 46 1.76 9.47 0.88
CA ARG A 46 0.34 9.14 0.64
C ARG A 46 -0.35 10.15 -0.29
N ASP A 47 0.42 10.70 -1.22
CA ASP A 47 -0.01 11.79 -2.09
C ASP A 47 -0.66 11.20 -3.34
N VAL A 48 -2.00 11.21 -3.36
CA VAL A 48 -2.82 10.64 -4.44
C VAL A 48 -2.58 11.37 -5.76
N GLU A 49 -2.34 12.69 -5.74
CA GLU A 49 -2.09 13.48 -6.94
C GLU A 49 -0.71 13.14 -7.53
N ALA A 50 0.32 13.02 -6.67
CA ALA A 50 1.64 12.60 -7.11
C ALA A 50 1.67 11.12 -7.57
N LEU A 51 0.85 10.25 -6.97
CA LEU A 51 0.66 8.88 -7.46
C LEU A 51 0.00 8.87 -8.86
N ASN A 52 -0.97 9.77 -9.08
CA ASN A 52 -1.61 9.94 -10.37
C ASN A 52 -0.64 10.47 -11.44
N ASP A 53 0.22 11.42 -11.08
CA ASP A 53 1.30 11.93 -11.94
C ASP A 53 2.32 10.84 -12.34
N LEU A 54 2.57 9.87 -11.44
CA LEU A 54 3.40 8.71 -11.72
C LEU A 54 2.76 7.69 -12.68
N GLY A 55 1.47 7.84 -12.98
CA GLY A 55 0.70 7.01 -13.91
C GLY A 55 -0.26 6.02 -13.25
N LEU A 56 -0.57 6.18 -11.97
CA LEU A 56 -1.67 5.44 -11.32
C LEU A 56 -3.00 6.11 -11.59
N THR A 57 -4.06 5.32 -11.65
CA THR A 57 -5.41 5.90 -11.57
C THR A 57 -5.72 6.30 -10.12
N ILE A 58 -6.62 7.28 -9.94
CA ILE A 58 -7.06 7.70 -8.60
C ILE A 58 -7.59 6.51 -7.79
N ASP A 59 -8.35 5.61 -8.40
CA ASP A 59 -8.85 4.39 -7.76
C ASP A 59 -7.70 3.50 -7.25
N GLN A 60 -6.64 3.35 -8.05
CA GLN A 60 -5.50 2.56 -7.63
C GLN A 60 -4.69 3.20 -6.50
N ALA A 61 -4.49 4.51 -6.58
CA ALA A 61 -3.81 5.29 -5.55
C ALA A 61 -4.59 5.24 -4.23
N VAL A 62 -5.91 5.44 -4.30
CA VAL A 62 -6.80 5.33 -3.15
C VAL A 62 -6.84 3.91 -2.61
N GLY A 63 -6.89 2.87 -3.46
CA GLY A 63 -6.90 1.47 -3.03
C GLY A 63 -5.63 1.06 -2.28
N ALA A 64 -4.46 1.46 -2.80
CA ALA A 64 -3.17 1.17 -2.15
C ALA A 64 -3.01 1.87 -0.79
N LEU A 65 -3.63 3.04 -0.62
CA LEU A 65 -3.57 3.82 0.62
C LEU A 65 -4.74 3.51 1.58
N SER A 66 -5.89 3.09 1.07
CA SER A 66 -7.11 2.77 1.84
C SER A 66 -6.94 1.53 2.70
N GLY A 67 -5.99 0.64 2.37
CA GLY A 67 -5.60 -0.46 3.25
C GLY A 67 -5.19 0.02 4.65
N ALA A 68 -4.65 1.25 4.77
CA ALA A 68 -4.29 1.89 6.03
C ALA A 68 -5.47 2.28 6.93
N HIS A 69 -6.68 2.33 6.36
CA HIS A 69 -7.84 2.95 7.00
C HIS A 69 -8.89 1.95 7.48
N SER A 70 -8.52 0.68 7.62
CA SER A 70 -9.33 -0.34 8.28
C SER A 70 -8.72 -0.73 9.62
N GLN A 71 -8.85 0.12 10.64
CA GLN A 71 -8.65 -0.26 12.06
C GLN A 71 -9.74 -1.25 12.56
N ARG A 72 -10.19 -2.15 11.69
CA ARG A 72 -11.15 -3.21 11.98
C ARG A 72 -10.80 -4.47 11.19
N CYS A 73 -9.59 -4.99 11.38
CA CYS A 73 -9.47 -6.43 11.56
C CYS A 73 -10.20 -6.74 12.86
N SER A 74 -11.52 -6.91 12.80
CA SER A 74 -12.29 -7.43 13.92
C SER A 74 -11.77 -8.84 14.18
N THR A 75 -10.87 -8.97 15.15
CA THR A 75 -10.74 -10.14 15.99
C THR A 75 -12.08 -10.38 16.68
N ASN A 76 -13.04 -10.91 15.94
CA ASN A 76 -14.25 -11.53 16.46
C ASN A 76 -14.37 -12.90 15.79
N HIS A 77 -13.50 -13.82 16.19
CA HIS A 77 -13.99 -15.17 16.41
C HIS A 77 -14.60 -15.17 17.82
N PRO A 78 -15.93 -15.00 17.98
CA PRO A 78 -16.54 -15.41 19.22
C PRO A 78 -16.39 -16.93 19.31
N THR A 79 -15.73 -17.38 20.36
CA THR A 79 -15.94 -18.73 20.90
C THR A 79 -17.44 -18.96 21.03
N ARG A 80 -17.96 -19.93 20.28
CA ARG A 80 -19.33 -20.43 20.37
C ARG A 80 -19.29 -21.88 19.92
N GLY A 81 -19.62 -22.88 20.70
CA GLY A 81 -20.08 -23.03 22.08
C GLY A 81 -20.21 -24.54 22.28
#